data_AF-A0A4P9WUD3-F1
#
_entry.id   AF-A0A4P9WUD3-F1
#
_cell.length_a   1.000
_cell.length_b   1.000
_cell.length_c   1.000
_cell.angle_alpha   90.00
_cell.angle_beta   90.00
_cell.angle_gamma   90.00
#
_symmetry.space_group_name_H-M   'P 1'
#
loop_
_entity.id
_entity.type
_entity.pdbx_description
1 polymer ?
#
loop_
_entity_poly.entity_id
_entity_poly.type
_entity_poly.pdbx_seq_one_letter_code
_entity_poly.pdbx_strand_id
1 'polypeptide(L)'
;ATKAQQGGRDALPVAGTPEIYNLSDHTDTDQGKLNACLEKIFGITSSFSGTIISQFAKLNLDSPWSDLCKGAGIANTPLTPYLDKELLKDNALSVDGTKIEKTLGFVYEKPELTVDLLREVVTTYESIGIWPKGTTV
;
A
#
# COMPACT_ATOMS: atom_id res chain seq x y z
N ALA A 1 -29.64 -25.92 -12.64
CA ALA A 1 -29.74 -24.58 -12.03
C ALA A 1 -30.51 -23.68 -12.97
N THR A 2 -31.54 -22.97 -12.50
CA THR A 2 -32.26 -21.98 -13.31
C THR A 2 -31.32 -20.81 -13.62
N LYS A 3 -31.54 -20.05 -14.72
CA LYS A 3 -30.70 -18.89 -15.09
C LYS A 3 -30.53 -17.87 -13.95
N ALA A 4 -31.49 -17.79 -13.02
CA ALA A 4 -31.42 -16.95 -11.82
C ALA A 4 -30.35 -17.38 -10.79
N GLN A 5 -29.83 -18.61 -10.89
CA GLN A 5 -28.81 -19.15 -9.98
C GLN A 5 -27.38 -19.02 -10.53
N GLN A 6 -27.24 -18.54 -11.78
CA GLN A 6 -25.95 -18.19 -12.34
C GLN A 6 -25.76 -16.68 -12.15
N GLY A 7 -25.09 -16.29 -11.07
CA GLY A 7 -24.66 -14.91 -10.90
C GLY A 7 -23.89 -14.44 -12.13
N GLY A 8 -24.48 -13.50 -12.85
CA GLY A 8 -23.94 -12.87 -14.05
C GLY A 8 -24.55 -11.48 -14.15
N ARG A 9 -23.84 -10.54 -14.76
CA ARG A 9 -24.39 -9.20 -15.02
C ARG A 9 -25.65 -9.38 -15.87
N ASP A 10 -26.82 -9.06 -15.29
CA ASP A 10 -28.04 -8.94 -16.06
C ASP A 10 -27.79 -7.91 -17.16
N ALA A 11 -27.87 -8.37 -18.41
CA ALA A 11 -27.46 -7.64 -19.59
C ALA A 11 -28.48 -6.55 -19.97
N LEU A 12 -28.63 -5.57 -19.10
CA LEU A 12 -29.13 -4.25 -19.49
C LEU A 12 -27.94 -3.30 -19.37
N PRO A 13 -27.50 -2.63 -20.45
CA PRO A 13 -26.52 -1.57 -20.32
C PRO A 13 -27.07 -0.55 -19.33
N VAL A 14 -26.27 -0.18 -18.33
CA VAL A 14 -26.62 0.95 -17.45
C VAL A 14 -26.90 2.13 -18.37
N ALA A 15 -28.15 2.57 -18.44
CA ALA A 15 -28.56 3.66 -19.31
C ALA A 15 -27.88 4.94 -18.82
N GLY A 16 -27.00 5.54 -19.65
CA GLY A 16 -26.29 6.77 -19.32
C GLY A 16 -24.84 6.77 -19.82
N THR A 17 -24.19 7.93 -19.78
CA THR A 17 -22.73 8.03 -19.96
C THR A 17 -22.05 7.45 -18.74
N PRO A 18 -21.09 6.50 -18.89
CA PRO A 18 -20.37 5.96 -17.76
C PRO A 18 -19.61 7.07 -17.03
N GLU A 19 -19.76 7.12 -15.72
CA GLU A 19 -19.06 8.06 -14.88
C GLU A 19 -17.77 7.45 -14.34
N ILE A 20 -16.70 8.25 -14.33
CA ILE A 20 -15.43 7.90 -13.72
C ILE A 20 -15.37 8.52 -12.32
N TYR A 21 -14.88 7.75 -11.37
CA TYR A 21 -14.67 8.13 -9.98
C TYR A 21 -13.27 7.69 -9.56
N ASN A 22 -12.50 8.59 -8.96
CA ASN A 22 -11.22 8.25 -8.36
C ASN A 22 -11.45 7.79 -6.92
N LEU A 23 -10.77 6.72 -6.51
CA LEU A 23 -10.62 6.35 -5.11
C LEU A 23 -9.18 6.65 -4.72
N SER A 24 -8.99 7.73 -3.98
CA SER A 24 -7.67 8.21 -3.55
C SER A 24 -7.69 8.61 -2.08
N ASP A 25 -6.54 8.66 -1.45
CA ASP A 25 -6.38 9.33 -0.17
C ASP A 25 -6.78 10.81 -0.29
N HIS A 26 -7.48 11.32 0.72
CA HIS A 26 -7.95 12.70 0.80
C HIS A 26 -7.23 13.51 1.90
N THR A 27 -6.20 12.94 2.54
CA THR A 27 -5.51 13.50 3.71
C THR A 27 -4.15 14.12 3.39
N ASP A 28 -3.86 14.34 2.11
CA ASP A 28 -2.61 14.93 1.61
C ASP A 28 -1.39 14.16 2.15
N THR A 29 -1.41 12.82 2.02
CA THR A 29 -0.32 11.97 2.51
C THR A 29 0.96 12.24 1.72
N ASP A 30 2.02 12.58 2.46
CA ASP A 30 3.37 12.75 1.91
C ASP A 30 4.36 11.72 2.49
N GLN A 31 5.58 11.70 1.97
CA GLN A 31 6.64 10.81 2.45
C GLN A 31 6.99 11.06 3.92
N GLY A 32 6.86 12.29 4.41
CA GLY A 32 7.13 12.64 5.80
C GLY A 32 6.14 11.99 6.77
N LYS A 33 4.84 12.07 6.47
CA LYS A 33 3.76 11.43 7.24
C LYS A 33 3.93 9.90 7.27
N LEU A 34 4.23 9.30 6.11
CA LEU A 34 4.50 7.87 6.02
C LEU A 34 5.74 7.46 6.82
N ASN A 35 6.85 8.17 6.64
CA ASN A 35 8.11 7.89 7.33
C ASN A 35 7.95 7.99 8.85
N ALA A 36 7.26 9.01 9.35
CA ALA A 36 6.98 9.16 10.79
C ALA A 36 6.23 7.96 11.38
N CYS A 37 5.42 7.26 10.58
CA CYS A 37 4.78 6.02 10.99
C CYS A 37 5.76 4.85 10.96
N LEU A 38 6.52 4.69 9.87
CA LEU A 38 7.50 3.61 9.70
C LEU A 38 8.59 3.63 10.77
N GLU A 39 9.10 4.81 11.14
CA GLU A 39 10.08 4.99 12.22
C GLU A 39 9.56 4.42 13.55
N LYS A 40 8.28 4.68 13.89
CA LYS A 40 7.64 4.17 15.10
C LYS A 40 7.36 2.66 15.05
N ILE A 41 7.18 2.10 13.85
CA ILE A 41 6.89 0.67 13.67
C ILE A 41 8.17 -0.16 13.73
N PHE A 42 9.22 0.29 13.06
CA PHE A 42 10.44 -0.49 12.87
C PHE A 42 11.60 -0.02 13.77
N GLY A 43 11.43 1.05 14.54
CA GLY A 43 12.50 1.60 15.40
C GLY A 43 13.69 2.13 14.59
N ILE A 44 13.43 2.59 13.37
CA ILE A 44 14.43 3.15 12.45
C ILE A 44 14.34 4.67 12.43
N THR A 45 15.38 5.32 11.88
CA THR A 45 15.35 6.76 11.57
C THR A 45 15.36 6.95 10.07
N SER A 46 14.47 7.78 9.56
CA SER A 46 14.49 8.25 8.18
C SER A 46 15.22 9.59 8.10
N SER A 47 15.93 9.82 6.99
CA SER A 47 16.52 11.12 6.69
C SER A 47 16.45 11.36 5.19
N PHE A 48 16.29 12.62 4.80
CA PHE A 48 16.38 13.00 3.41
C PHE A 48 17.85 13.16 3.04
N SER A 49 18.41 12.18 2.33
CA SER A 49 19.73 12.31 1.71
C SER A 49 19.55 12.45 0.20
N GLY A 50 19.99 13.59 -0.35
CA GLY A 50 19.92 13.89 -1.79
C GLY A 50 20.69 12.90 -2.70
N THR A 51 21.32 11.88 -2.13
CA THR A 51 21.99 10.78 -2.84
C THR A 51 21.26 9.44 -2.76
N ILE A 52 20.10 9.36 -2.07
CA ILE A 52 19.37 8.09 -1.83
C ILE A 52 19.02 7.39 -3.13
N ILE A 53 18.53 8.07 -4.17
CA ILE A 53 18.20 7.43 -5.45
C ILE A 53 19.42 6.72 -6.05
N SER A 54 20.61 7.33 -5.98
CA SER A 54 21.84 6.75 -6.51
C SER A 54 22.38 5.58 -5.70
N GLN A 55 22.13 5.56 -4.39
CA GLN A 55 22.51 4.46 -3.50
C GLN A 55 21.48 3.31 -3.60
N PHE A 56 20.19 3.64 -3.66
CA PHE A 56 19.10 2.69 -3.85
C PHE A 56 19.14 2.00 -5.22
N ALA A 57 19.50 2.73 -6.29
CA ALA A 57 19.76 2.13 -7.60
C ALA A 57 20.96 1.15 -7.60
N LYS A 58 21.87 1.27 -6.63
CA LYS A 58 22.97 0.33 -6.42
C LYS A 58 22.61 -0.80 -5.45
N LEU A 59 21.56 -0.65 -4.65
CA LEU A 59 21.10 -1.68 -3.72
C LEU A 59 20.32 -2.75 -4.49
N ASN A 60 20.85 -3.97 -4.49
CA ASN A 60 20.10 -5.15 -4.90
C ASN A 60 19.25 -5.62 -3.71
N LEU A 61 18.06 -5.04 -3.54
CA LEU A 61 17.17 -5.29 -2.40
C LEU A 61 16.61 -6.72 -2.35
N ASP A 62 16.69 -7.45 -3.47
CA ASP A 62 16.27 -8.84 -3.53
C ASP A 62 17.08 -9.72 -2.57
N SER A 63 18.38 -9.45 -2.38
CA SER A 63 19.21 -10.27 -1.51
C SER A 63 18.88 -10.09 -0.02
N PRO A 64 18.86 -8.86 0.56
CA PRO A 64 18.49 -8.68 1.97
C PRO A 64 17.10 -9.22 2.32
N TRP A 65 16.11 -9.02 1.45
CA TRP A 65 14.75 -9.54 1.69
C TRP A 65 14.70 -11.07 1.63
N SER A 66 15.36 -11.68 0.65
CA SER A 66 15.44 -13.14 0.54
C SER A 66 16.11 -13.76 1.77
N ASP A 67 17.15 -13.12 2.30
CA ASP A 67 17.87 -13.62 3.48
C ASP A 67 17.03 -13.48 4.76
N LEU A 68 16.26 -12.39 4.92
CA LEU A 68 15.27 -12.26 5.99
C LEU A 68 14.19 -13.34 5.90
N CYS A 69 13.64 -13.57 4.71
CA CYS A 69 12.63 -14.62 4.50
C CYS A 69 13.19 -16.00 4.84
N LYS A 70 14.39 -16.35 4.35
CA LYS A 70 15.05 -17.62 4.67
C LYS A 70 15.28 -17.78 6.17
N GLY A 71 15.78 -16.74 6.84
CA GLY A 71 16.01 -16.74 8.29
C GLY A 71 14.73 -16.94 9.10
N ALA A 72 13.59 -16.45 8.60
CA ALA A 72 12.28 -16.62 9.19
C ALA A 72 11.55 -17.91 8.77
N GLY A 73 12.16 -18.76 7.93
CA GLY A 73 11.53 -19.98 7.42
C GLY A 73 10.42 -19.73 6.40
N ILE A 74 10.40 -18.57 5.76
CA ILE A 74 9.40 -18.17 4.76
C ILE A 74 9.90 -18.62 3.37
N ALA A 75 9.38 -19.75 2.91
CA ALA A 75 9.78 -20.33 1.63
C ALA A 75 9.12 -19.63 0.42
N ASN A 76 7.89 -19.12 0.59
CA ASN A 76 7.13 -18.43 -0.45
C ASN A 76 6.42 -17.21 0.15
N THR A 77 6.68 -16.02 -0.39
CA THR A 77 5.94 -14.80 -0.06
C THR A 77 5.56 -14.09 -1.36
N PRO A 78 4.33 -13.59 -1.51
CA PRO A 78 3.95 -12.75 -2.64
C PRO A 78 4.53 -11.34 -2.53
N LEU A 79 5.13 -10.98 -1.39
CA LEU A 79 5.72 -9.68 -1.15
C LEU A 79 7.09 -9.58 -1.83
N THR A 80 7.27 -8.51 -2.58
CA THR A 80 8.51 -8.18 -3.28
C THR A 80 9.18 -6.99 -2.61
N PRO A 81 10.52 -6.96 -2.50
CA PRO A 81 11.25 -5.79 -2.05
C PRO A 81 11.41 -4.74 -3.15
N TYR A 82 10.80 -4.96 -4.32
CA TYR A 82 10.76 -3.99 -5.40
C TYR A 82 10.09 -2.69 -4.95
N LEU A 83 10.78 -1.59 -5.20
CA LEU A 83 10.26 -0.23 -4.99
C LEU A 83 10.39 0.53 -6.31
N ASP A 84 9.30 1.17 -6.72
CA ASP A 84 9.31 2.02 -7.92
C ASP A 84 10.18 3.26 -7.67
N LYS A 85 11.08 3.54 -8.61
CA LYS A 85 12.01 4.68 -8.54
C LYS A 85 11.29 6.01 -8.58
N GLU A 86 10.10 6.08 -9.17
CA GLU A 86 9.29 7.31 -9.20
C GLU A 86 8.85 7.73 -7.78
N LEU A 87 8.64 6.78 -6.87
CA LEU A 87 8.29 7.06 -5.47
C LEU A 87 9.41 7.74 -4.69
N LEU A 88 10.66 7.63 -5.17
CA LEU A 88 11.83 8.25 -4.55
C LEU A 88 12.14 9.64 -5.12
N LYS A 89 11.41 10.07 -6.16
CA LYS A 89 11.60 11.40 -6.75
C LYS A 89 10.84 12.45 -5.96
N ASP A 90 11.34 13.67 -6.04
CA ASP A 90 10.65 14.86 -5.56
C ASP A 90 9.55 15.28 -6.56
N ASN A 91 8.54 14.43 -6.71
CA ASN A 91 7.36 14.72 -7.52
C ASN A 91 6.12 14.27 -6.76
N ALA A 92 5.38 15.23 -6.22
CA ALA A 92 4.11 14.97 -5.56
C ALA A 92 3.04 14.67 -6.62
N LEU A 93 2.50 13.46 -6.59
CA LEU A 93 1.32 13.08 -7.38
C LEU A 93 0.13 12.97 -6.44
N SER A 94 -0.90 13.77 -6.68
CA SER A 94 -2.18 13.69 -5.99
C SER A 94 -3.33 13.65 -6.99
N VAL A 95 -4.42 13.00 -6.61
CA VAL A 95 -5.61 12.83 -7.45
C VAL A 95 -6.83 13.25 -6.66
N ASP A 96 -7.69 14.07 -7.26
CA ASP A 96 -8.96 14.48 -6.66
C ASP A 96 -9.95 13.31 -6.61
N GLY A 97 -10.20 12.82 -5.40
CA GLY A 97 -11.17 11.77 -5.08
C GLY A 97 -12.56 12.30 -4.70
N THR A 98 -12.77 13.62 -4.59
CA THR A 98 -13.97 14.19 -3.94
C THR A 98 -15.29 13.85 -4.64
N LYS A 99 -15.25 13.46 -5.92
CA LYS A 99 -16.43 13.10 -6.69
C LYS A 99 -17.15 11.86 -6.10
N ILE A 100 -16.41 10.87 -5.59
CA ILE A 100 -17.02 9.63 -5.10
C ILE A 100 -17.78 9.86 -3.79
N GLU A 101 -17.22 10.67 -2.90
CA GLU A 101 -17.83 11.07 -1.63
C GLU A 101 -19.09 11.92 -1.88
N LYS A 102 -19.00 12.94 -2.74
CA LYS A 102 -20.10 13.87 -3.00
C LYS A 102 -21.27 13.25 -3.74
N THR A 103 -21.01 12.41 -4.74
CA THR A 103 -22.06 11.86 -5.59
C THR A 103 -22.66 10.57 -5.03
N LEU A 104 -21.83 9.71 -4.44
CA LEU A 104 -22.26 8.38 -3.98
C LEU A 104 -22.39 8.27 -2.46
N GLY A 105 -21.99 9.31 -1.70
CA GLY A 105 -21.95 9.25 -0.24
C GLY A 105 -20.93 8.23 0.26
N PHE A 106 -19.88 7.94 -0.53
CA PHE A 106 -18.81 7.05 -0.12
C PHE A 106 -18.11 7.60 1.13
N VAL A 107 -17.84 6.71 2.10
CA VAL A 107 -17.17 7.06 3.35
C VAL A 107 -15.97 6.14 3.54
N TYR A 108 -14.81 6.72 3.76
CA TYR A 108 -13.60 5.97 4.11
C TYR A 108 -13.74 5.41 5.53
N GLU A 109 -13.70 4.09 5.67
CA GLU A 109 -13.68 3.45 7.00
C GLU A 109 -12.41 3.78 7.78
N LYS A 110 -11.31 3.96 7.05
CA LYS A 110 -9.98 4.31 7.56
C LYS A 110 -9.51 5.59 6.84
N PRO A 111 -9.98 6.78 7.27
CA PRO A 111 -9.78 8.01 6.52
C PRO A 111 -8.32 8.50 6.56
N GLU A 112 -7.58 8.19 7.63
CA GLU A 112 -6.21 8.67 7.85
C GLU A 112 -5.23 7.50 7.96
N LEU A 113 -4.02 7.72 7.43
CA LEU A 113 -2.89 6.83 7.66
C LEU A 113 -2.43 6.93 9.12
N THR A 114 -2.45 5.80 9.84
CA THR A 114 -2.00 5.75 11.24
C THR A 114 -1.03 4.58 11.47
N VAL A 115 -0.25 4.69 12.55
CA VAL A 115 0.66 3.63 13.00
C VAL A 115 -0.08 2.33 13.24
N ASP A 116 -1.25 2.39 13.89
CA ASP A 116 -2.02 1.21 14.26
C ASP A 116 -2.52 0.44 13.03
N LEU A 117 -2.98 1.16 11.99
CA LEU A 117 -3.42 0.54 10.73
C LEU A 117 -2.25 -0.11 9.98
N LEU A 118 -1.09 0.52 9.97
CA LEU A 118 0.10 -0.08 9.36
C LEU A 118 0.60 -1.30 10.16
N ARG A 119 0.52 -1.25 11.50
CA ARG A 119 0.82 -2.43 12.35
C ARG A 119 -0.17 -3.56 12.11
N GLU A 120 -1.45 -3.26 11.89
CA GLU A 120 -2.47 -4.25 11.53
C GLU A 120 -2.10 -4.98 10.23
N VAL A 121 -1.61 -4.25 9.21
CA VAL A 121 -1.12 -4.84 7.95
C VAL A 121 0.07 -5.78 8.21
N VAL A 122 1.09 -5.33 8.94
CA VAL A 122 2.26 -6.16 9.26
C VAL A 122 1.86 -7.39 10.06
N THR A 123 1.02 -7.22 11.09
CA THR A 123 0.50 -8.31 11.93
C THR A 123 -0.27 -9.33 11.10
N THR A 124 -1.08 -8.86 10.14
CA THR A 124 -1.82 -9.73 9.22
C THR A 124 -0.85 -10.56 8.39
N TYR A 125 0.19 -9.95 7.82
CA TYR A 125 1.20 -10.66 7.03
C TYR A 125 2.04 -11.65 7.85
N GLU A 126 2.37 -11.30 9.10
CA GLU A 126 3.03 -12.23 10.04
C GLU A 126 2.12 -13.42 10.38
N SER A 127 0.82 -13.19 10.56
CA SER A 127 -0.15 -14.22 10.93
C SER A 127 -0.34 -15.29 9.85
N ILE A 128 -0.24 -14.89 8.57
CA ILE A 128 -0.33 -15.79 7.41
C ILE A 128 1.03 -16.30 6.94
N GLY A 129 2.12 -15.95 7.65
CA GLY A 129 3.45 -16.48 7.40
C GLY A 129 4.15 -15.95 6.15
N ILE A 130 3.79 -14.74 5.68
CA ILE A 130 4.42 -14.11 4.51
C ILE A 130 5.34 -12.94 4.85
N TRP A 131 5.44 -12.58 6.14
CA TRP A 131 6.32 -11.53 6.67
C TRP A 131 7.17 -12.05 7.85
N PRO A 132 8.48 -11.70 7.91
CA PRO A 132 9.34 -12.09 9.02
C PRO A 132 8.90 -11.51 10.38
N LYS A 133 8.78 -12.38 11.39
CA LYS A 133 8.42 -11.96 12.75
C LYS A 133 9.55 -11.22 13.46
N GLY A 134 9.19 -10.39 14.43
CA GLY A 134 10.15 -9.67 15.27
C GLY A 134 10.87 -8.53 14.54
N THR A 135 10.28 -8.05 13.45
CA THR A 135 10.79 -6.92 12.68
C THR A 135 10.30 -5.57 13.20
N THR A 136 9.23 -5.55 14.01
CA THR A 136 8.65 -4.33 14.59
C THR A 136 9.06 -4.16 16.05
N VAL A 137 9.13 -2.90 16.52
CA VAL A 137 9.41 -2.52 17.92
C VAL A 137 8.15 -2.37 18.76
#